data_AF-A0A3C0FJI9-F1
#
_entry.id   AF-A0A3C0FJI9-F1
#
_cell.length_a   1.000
_cell.length_b   1.000
_cell.length_c   1.000
_cell.angle_alpha   90.00
_cell.angle_beta   90.00
_cell.angle_gamma   90.00
#
_symmetry.space_group_name_H-M   'P 1'
#
loop_
_entity.id
_entity.type
_entity.pdbx_description
1 polymer ?
#
loop_
_entity_poly.entity_id
_entity_poly.type
_entity_poly.pdbx_seq_one_letter_code
_entity_poly.pdbx_strand_id
1 'polypeptide(L)'
;MRSDGKQRAPWGLKLAAGLGLAFMHLPIALIFVYAFTTEDKSYQWPPPGFTLKWLEVTWNRPDVWETLKLSLQTATISTLIG
;
A
#
# COMPACT_ATOMS: atom_id res chain seq x y z
N MET A 1 29.87 20.91 21.12
CA MET A 1 28.70 20.44 20.34
C MET A 1 27.46 21.05 20.99
N ARG A 2 27.00 22.21 20.47
CA ARG A 2 25.84 22.92 21.02
C ARG A 2 24.62 22.54 20.18
N SER A 3 23.68 21.85 20.80
CA SER A 3 22.38 21.55 20.21
C SER A 3 21.58 22.85 20.19
N ASP A 4 21.69 23.63 19.11
CA ASP A 4 20.85 24.81 18.95
C ASP A 4 19.38 24.39 18.90
N GLY A 5 18.62 24.92 19.84
CA GLY A 5 17.24 24.58 20.07
C GLY A 5 16.37 24.93 18.88
N LYS A 6 15.64 23.93 18.37
CA LYS A 6 14.37 24.09 17.66
C LYS A 6 14.40 24.98 16.42
N GLN A 7 15.43 24.84 15.57
CA GLN A 7 15.34 25.34 14.20
C GLN A 7 14.38 24.44 13.40
N ARG A 8 13.08 24.73 13.52
CA ARG A 8 12.02 24.02 12.80
C ARG A 8 12.35 24.07 11.32
N ALA A 9 12.33 22.92 10.65
CA ALA A 9 12.55 22.84 9.21
C ALA A 9 11.73 23.94 8.50
N PRO A 10 12.35 24.72 7.58
CA PRO A 10 11.67 25.80 6.89
C PRO A 10 10.39 25.26 6.23
N TRP A 11 9.31 26.04 6.26
CA TRP A 11 7.98 25.57 5.87
C TRP A 11 7.95 25.01 4.44
N GLY A 12 8.74 25.61 3.53
CA GLY A 12 8.95 25.08 2.17
C GLY A 12 9.59 23.69 2.12
N LEU A 13 10.52 23.36 3.04
CA LEU A 13 11.12 22.03 3.11
C LEU A 13 10.11 20.98 3.60
N LYS A 14 9.23 21.36 4.54
CA LYS A 14 8.14 20.48 4.99
C LYS A 14 7.11 20.24 3.88
N LEU A 15 6.78 21.28 3.12
CA LEU A 15 5.89 21.17 1.97
C LEU A 15 6.50 20.30 0.88
N ALA A 16 7.79 20.51 0.55
CA ALA A 16 8.50 19.67 -0.42
C ALA A 16 8.58 18.20 0.02
N ALA A 17 8.89 17.95 1.30
CA ALA A 17 8.87 16.59 1.86
C ALA A 17 7.46 15.98 1.82
N GLY A 18 6.42 16.76 2.15
CA GLY A 18 5.03 16.32 2.08
C GLY A 18 4.58 16.00 0.66
N LEU A 19 4.94 16.83 -0.32
CA LEU A 19 4.64 16.60 -1.74
C LEU A 19 5.41 15.40 -2.28
N GLY A 20 6.69 15.24 -1.92
CA GLY A 20 7.49 14.07 -2.30
C GLY A 20 6.89 12.79 -1.75
N LEU A 21 6.50 12.78 -0.48
CA LEU A 21 5.78 11.65 0.12
C LEU A 21 4.44 11.41 -0.58
N ALA A 22 3.62 12.43 -0.78
CA ALA A 22 2.33 12.28 -1.46
C ALA A 22 2.49 11.71 -2.88
N PHE A 23 3.49 12.18 -3.63
CA PHE A 23 3.83 11.67 -4.96
C PHE A 23 4.23 10.19 -4.93
N MET A 24 5.04 9.77 -3.93
CA MET A 24 5.41 8.36 -3.76
C MET A 24 4.21 7.47 -3.41
N HIS A 25 3.24 8.00 -2.66
CA HIS A 25 2.04 7.24 -2.26
C HIS A 25 0.91 7.30 -3.29
N LEU A 26 0.94 8.26 -4.22
CA LEU A 26 -0.06 8.42 -5.28
C LEU A 26 -0.31 7.12 -6.08
N PRO A 27 0.71 6.40 -6.60
CA PRO A 27 0.47 5.14 -7.29
C PRO A 27 -0.13 4.06 -6.39
N ILE A 28 0.28 4.00 -5.11
CA ILE A 28 -0.28 3.06 -4.14
C ILE A 28 -1.76 3.39 -3.87
N ALA A 29 -2.10 4.67 -3.73
CA ALA A 29 -3.48 5.11 -3.55
C ALA A 29 -4.36 4.76 -4.76
N LEU A 30 -3.83 4.89 -5.98
CA LEU A 30 -4.53 4.43 -7.18
C LEU A 30 -4.77 2.93 -7.15
N ILE A 31 -3.73 2.12 -6.89
CA ILE A 31 -3.85 0.66 -6.76
C ILE A 31 -4.90 0.30 -5.71
N PHE A 32 -4.89 0.98 -4.56
CA PHE A 32 -5.86 0.77 -3.49
C PHE A 32 -7.28 1.04 -3.97
N VAL A 33 -7.54 2.18 -4.62
CA VAL A 33 -8.86 2.49 -5.18
C VAL A 33 -9.30 1.42 -6.18
N TYR A 34 -8.44 1.04 -7.13
CA TYR A 34 -8.76 0.02 -8.13
C TYR A 34 -8.99 -1.38 -7.55
N ALA A 35 -8.34 -1.74 -6.44
CA ALA A 35 -8.54 -3.03 -5.77
C ALA A 35 -9.99 -3.23 -5.28
N PHE A 36 -10.74 -2.15 -5.07
CA PHE A 36 -12.14 -2.17 -4.70
C PHE A 36 -13.07 -1.87 -5.87
N THR A 37 -12.63 -1.97 -7.12
CA THR A 37 -13.48 -1.69 -8.29
C THR A 37 -13.87 -2.97 -9.00
N THR A 38 -14.99 -2.96 -9.73
CA THR A 38 -15.57 -4.18 -10.33
C THR A 38 -14.90 -4.64 -11.61
N GLU A 39 -13.96 -3.87 -12.15
CA GLU A 39 -13.49 -4.03 -13.51
C GLU A 39 -12.17 -4.82 -13.59
N ASP A 40 -12.19 -5.92 -14.34
CA ASP A 40 -11.02 -6.80 -14.51
C ASP A 40 -9.95 -6.22 -15.47
N LYS A 41 -10.29 -5.25 -16.33
CA LYS A 41 -9.40 -4.83 -17.44
C LYS A 41 -9.49 -3.37 -17.90
N SER A 42 -10.44 -2.55 -17.45
CA SER A 42 -10.60 -1.19 -17.95
C SER A 42 -9.90 -0.18 -17.01
N TYR A 43 -8.80 0.41 -17.47
CA TYR A 43 -8.19 1.60 -16.85
C TYR A 43 -9.07 2.83 -17.12
N GLN A 44 -10.36 2.74 -16.81
CA GLN A 44 -11.33 3.82 -16.99
C GLN A 44 -11.39 4.65 -15.71
N TRP A 45 -11.11 5.94 -15.85
CA TRP A 45 -11.28 6.91 -14.78
C TRP A 45 -12.47 7.83 -15.12
N PRO A 46 -13.48 7.98 -14.25
CA PRO A 46 -13.59 7.49 -12.86
C PRO A 46 -13.97 5.99 -12.75
N PRO A 47 -13.49 5.27 -11.72
CA PRO A 47 -13.75 3.84 -11.59
C PRO A 47 -15.25 3.51 -11.41
N PRO A 48 -15.78 2.45 -12.05
CA PRO A 48 -17.19 2.12 -12.01
C PRO A 48 -17.57 1.46 -10.67
N GLY A 49 -17.99 2.27 -9.70
CA GLY A 49 -18.49 1.80 -8.40
C GLY A 49 -17.46 1.11 -7.50
N PHE A 50 -17.69 1.14 -6.19
CA PHE A 50 -16.89 0.38 -5.22
C PHE A 50 -17.56 -0.96 -4.91
N THR A 51 -16.80 -2.06 -4.98
CA THR A 51 -17.23 -3.44 -4.68
C THR A 51 -16.26 -4.12 -3.71
N LEU A 52 -16.80 -5.01 -2.89
CA LEU A 52 -16.04 -5.93 -2.03
C LEU A 52 -16.10 -7.38 -2.52
N LYS A 53 -16.70 -7.62 -3.70
CA LYS A 53 -16.90 -8.96 -4.27
C LYS A 53 -15.60 -9.76 -4.34
N TRP A 54 -14.51 -9.13 -4.80
CA TRP A 54 -13.22 -9.81 -4.93
C TRP A 54 -12.60 -10.16 -3.58
N LEU A 55 -12.80 -9.32 -2.56
CA LEU A 55 -12.37 -9.63 -1.21
C LEU A 55 -13.13 -10.85 -0.68
N GLU A 56 -14.46 -10.91 -0.86
CA GLU A 56 -15.29 -12.06 -0.47
C GLU A 56 -14.89 -13.34 -1.22
N VAL A 57 -14.73 -13.26 -2.54
CA VAL A 57 -14.30 -14.40 -3.37
C VAL A 57 -12.92 -14.90 -2.97
N THR A 58 -11.98 -13.99 -2.69
CA THR A 58 -10.62 -14.34 -2.28
C THR A 58 -10.60 -14.92 -0.87
N TRP A 59 -11.43 -14.40 0.02
CA TRP A 59 -11.54 -14.85 1.40
C TRP A 59 -12.10 -16.28 1.53
N ASN A 60 -13.07 -16.63 0.69
CA ASN A 60 -13.70 -17.95 0.68
C ASN A 60 -12.87 -19.03 -0.05
N ARG A 61 -11.70 -18.68 -0.60
CA ARG A 61 -10.82 -19.61 -1.30
C ARG A 61 -9.77 -20.20 -0.34
N PRO A 62 -9.80 -21.52 -0.07
CA PRO A 62 -8.82 -22.16 0.81
C PRO A 62 -7.38 -22.05 0.25
N ASP A 63 -7.21 -22.12 -1.07
CA ASP A 63 -5.91 -22.04 -1.75
C ASP A 63 -5.16 -20.74 -1.43
N VAL A 64 -5.89 -19.63 -1.27
CA VAL A 64 -5.32 -18.31 -0.93
C VAL A 64 -4.70 -18.38 0.46
N TRP A 65 -5.41 -18.97 1.43
CA TRP A 65 -4.94 -19.11 2.80
C TRP A 65 -3.74 -20.04 2.92
N GLU A 66 -3.74 -21.14 2.17
CA GLU A 66 -2.60 -22.05 2.11
C GLU A 66 -1.35 -21.35 1.57
N THR A 67 -1.50 -20.63 0.45
CA THR A 67 -0.39 -19.89 -0.18
C THR A 67 0.14 -18.77 0.72
N LEU A 68 -0.74 -18.06 1.43
CA LEU A 68 -0.35 -17.02 2.40
C LEU A 68 0.44 -17.62 3.58
N LYS A 69 0.00 -18.77 4.12
CA LYS A 69 0.72 -19.46 5.21
C LYS A 69 2.10 -19.91 4.76
N LEU A 70 2.21 -20.50 3.58
CA LEU A 70 3.49 -20.91 3.02
C LEU A 70 4.44 -19.71 2.86
N SER A 71 3.95 -18.61 2.28
CA SER A 71 4.73 -17.39 2.11
C SER A 71 5.23 -16.84 3.46
N LEU A 72 4.35 -16.81 4.47
CA LEU A 72 4.70 -16.38 5.82
C LEU A 72 5.73 -17.30 6.48
N GLN A 73 5.58 -18.62 6.32
CA GLN A 73 6.52 -19.61 6.84
C GLN A 73 7.91 -19.42 6.20
N THR A 74 7.99 -19.30 4.88
CA THR A 74 9.25 -19.06 4.17
C THR A 74 9.90 -17.74 4.60
N ALA A 75 9.14 -16.65 4.67
CA ALA A 75 9.66 -15.35 5.11
C ALA A 75 10.20 -15.40 6.55
N THR A 76 9.50 -16.11 7.44
CA THR A 76 9.89 -16.26 8.85
C THR A 76 11.18 -17.06 8.98
N ILE A 77 11.25 -18.23 8.32
CA ILE A 77 12.46 -19.07 8.34
C ILE A 77 13.64 -18.29 7.74
N SER A 78 13.44 -17.59 6.63
CA SER A 78 14.49 -16.78 6.00
C SER A 78 14.98 -15.65 6.89
N THR A 79 14.11 -15.04 7.70
CA THR A 79 14.49 -13.94 8.61
C THR A 79 15.20 -14.44 9.86
N LEU A 80 14.85 -15.65 10.32
CA LEU A 80 15.45 -16.25 11.52
C LEU A 80 16.81 -16.91 11.26
N ILE A 81 17.01 -17.45 10.06
CA ILE A 81 18.26 -18.13 9.67
C ILE A 81 19.23 -17.18 8.95
N GLY A 82 18.70 -16.16 8.26
CA GLY A 82 19.48 -15.20 7.47
C GLY A 82 20.27 -14.18 8.29
#